data_AF-A0A0L6VC80-F1
#
_entry.id   AF-A0A0L6VC80-F1
#
_cell.length_a   1.000
_cell.length_b   1.000
_cell.length_c   1.000
_cell.angle_alpha   90.00
_cell.angle_beta   90.00
_cell.angle_gamma   90.00
#
_symmetry.space_group_name_H-M   'P 1'
#
loop_
_entity.id
_entity.type
_entity.pdbx_description
1 polymer ?
#
loop_
_entity_poly.entity_id
_entity_poly.type
_entity_poly.pdbx_seq_one_letter_code
_entity_poly.pdbx_strand_id
1 'polypeptide(L)' 'MKNNQLTSLPDSLGQLQRLHTLNLANNNLGSLPRTIWNCSQLIHLANFRPLSVVY' A
#
# COMPACT_ATOMS: atom_id res chain seq x y z
N MET A 1 5.00 0.67 -20.29
CA MET A 1 4.22 0.85 -19.03
C MET A 1 5.08 0.31 -17.90
N LYS A 2 5.45 1.12 -16.91
CA LYS A 2 6.33 0.70 -15.80
C LYS A 2 5.48 -0.07 -14.78
N ASN A 3 5.74 -1.37 -14.64
CA ASN A 3 5.28 -2.13 -13.48
C ASN A 3 6.15 -1.69 -12.30
N ASN A 4 5.56 -1.05 -11.30
CA ASN A 4 6.28 -0.78 -10.06
C ASN A 4 6.27 -2.09 -9.30
N GLN A 5 7.34 -2.88 -9.42
CA GLN A 5 7.41 -4.23 -8.84
C GLN A 5 7.61 -4.20 -7.32
N LEU A 6 6.98 -3.25 -6.62
CA LEU A 6 7.04 -3.20 -5.17
C LEU A 6 6.32 -4.44 -4.64
N THR A 7 7.08 -5.24 -3.89
CA THR A 7 6.60 -6.44 -3.18
C THR A 7 6.22 -6.12 -1.74
N SER A 8 6.74 -5.01 -1.20
CA SER A 8 6.43 -4.46 0.12
C SER A 8 6.40 -2.94 0.11
N LEU A 9 5.79 -2.35 1.14
CA LEU A 9 5.87 -0.92 1.45
C LEU A 9 6.61 -0.73 2.77
N PRO A 10 7.38 0.37 2.93
CA PRO A 10 8.12 0.63 4.15
C PRO A 10 7.19 1.05 5.29
N ASP A 11 7.58 0.70 6.52
CA ASP A 11 6.81 1.08 7.72
C ASP A 11 6.73 2.60 7.92
N SER A 12 7.71 3.36 7.40
CA SER A 12 7.73 4.82 7.44
C SER A 12 6.55 5.47 6.70
N LEU A 13 5.86 4.73 5.83
CA LEU A 13 4.65 5.22 5.16
C LEU A 13 3.59 5.68 6.17
N GLY A 14 3.49 5.00 7.33
CA GLY A 14 2.58 5.37 8.42
C GLY A 14 2.88 6.72 9.09
N GLN A 15 4.04 7.32 8.82
CA GLN A 15 4.38 8.65 9.32
C GLN A 15 3.80 9.76 8.44
N LEU A 16 3.26 9.44 7.26
CA LEU A 16 2.64 10.41 6.36
C LEU A 16 1.25 10.80 6.86
N GLN A 17 1.21 11.68 7.87
CA GLN A 17 -0.02 12.16 8.51
C GLN A 17 -0.92 12.98 7.56
N ARG A 18 -0.40 13.41 6.40
CA ARG A 18 -1.14 14.18 5.39
C ARG A 18 -1.45 13.36 4.13
N LEU A 19 -1.20 12.05 4.16
CA LEU A 19 -1.51 11.18 3.04
C LEU A 19 -3.01 10.94 2.98
N HIS A 20 -3.67 11.49 1.95
CA HIS A 20 -5.13 11.35 1.76
C HIS A 20 -5.50 10.20 0.83
N THR A 21 -4.63 9.90 -0.13
CA THR A 21 -4.86 8.90 -1.16
C THR A 21 -3.59 8.11 -1.42
N LEU A 22 -3.71 6.79 -1.42
CA LEU A 22 -2.64 5.87 -1.78
C LEU A 22 -3.10 4.97 -2.93
N ASN A 23 -2.46 5.10 -4.08
CA ASN A 23 -2.72 4.27 -5.26
C ASN A 23 -1.63 3.20 -5.40
N LEU A 24 -2.03 1.93 -5.31
CA LEU A 24 -1.14 0.79 -5.36
C LEU A 24 -1.17 0.07 -6.72
N ALA A 25 -1.73 0.71 -7.75
CA ALA A 25 -1.82 0.13 -9.09
C ALA A 25 -0.46 -0.33 -9.62
N ASN A 26 -0.48 -1.48 -10.29
CA ASN A 26 0.70 -2.12 -10.89
C ASN A 26 1.83 -2.43 -9.89
N ASN A 27 1.48 -2.68 -8.61
CA ASN A 27 2.39 -3.27 -7.61
C ASN A 27 1.99 -4.70 -7.26
N ASN A 28 2.94 -5.47 -6.75
CA ASN A 28 2.80 -6.89 -6.43
C ASN A 28 2.88 -7.11 -4.91
N LEU A 29 2.16 -6.27 -4.16
CA LEU A 29 2.19 -6.25 -2.71
C LEU A 29 1.48 -7.48 -2.14
N GLY A 30 2.21 -8.32 -1.41
CA GLY A 30 1.61 -9.44 -0.69
C GLY A 30 0.81 -8.98 0.53
N SER A 31 1.26 -7.90 1.17
CA SER A 31 0.63 -7.31 2.35
C SER A 31 0.88 -5.81 2.39
N LEU A 32 0.10 -5.13 3.24
CA LEU A 32 0.37 -3.74 3.62
C LEU A 32 1.03 -3.72 5.00
N PRO A 33 1.96 -2.79 5.25
CA PRO A 33 2.54 -2.62 6.57
C PRO A 33 1.44 -2.23 7.55
N ARG A 34 1.49 -2.75 8.78
CA ARG A 34 0.49 -2.42 9.82
C ARG A 34 0.46 -0.91 10.10
N THR A 35 1.57 -0.22 9.88
CA THR A 35 1.66 1.23 10.05
C THR A 35 0.85 2.04 9.04
N ILE A 36 0.29 1.43 7.97
CA ILE A 36 -0.60 2.15 7.04
C ILE A 36 -1.80 2.77 7.77
N TRP A 37 -2.24 2.14 8.86
CA TRP A 37 -3.34 2.62 9.70
C TRP A 37 -2.96 3.83 10.55
N ASN A 38 -1.67 4.18 10.64
CA ASN A 38 -1.20 5.40 11.31
C ASN A 38 -1.33 6.65 10.42
N CYS A 39 -1.61 6.50 9.12
CA CYS A 39 -1.96 7.61 8.25
C CYS A 39 -3.36 8.11 8.60
N SER A 40 -3.46 8.95 9.64
CA SER A 40 -4.74 9.43 10.18
C SER A 40 -5.64 10.16 9.17
N GLN A 41 -5.05 10.73 8.12
CA GLN A 41 -5.79 11.42 7.04
C GLN A 41 -6.01 10.56 5.80
N LEU A 42 -5.67 9.26 5.80
CA LEU A 42 -5.87 8.39 4.63
C LEU A 42 -7.34 8.05 4.47
N ILE A 43 -7.92 8.52 3.37
CA ILE A 43 -9.35 8.34 3.06
C ILE A 43 -9.52 7.33 1.92
N HIS A 44 -8.57 7.29 0.98
CA HIS A 44 -8.67 6.46 -0.21
C HIS A 44 -7.46 5.53 -0.38
N LEU A 45 -7.72 4.24 -0.31
CA LEU A 45 -6.78 3.18 -0.67
C LEU A 45 -7.31 2.45 -1.90
N ALA A 46 -6.56 2.47 -3.00
CA ALA A 46 -7.00 1.90 -4.27
C ALA A 46 -6.05 0.83 -4.79
N ASN A 47 -6.61 -0.14 -5.52
CA ASN A 47 -5.87 -1.15 -6.28
C ASN A 47 -4.94 -2.05 -5.46
N PHE A 48 -5.19 -2.22 -4.16
CA PHE A 48 -4.53 -3.26 -3.38
C PHE A 48 -5.12 -4.62 -3.76
N ARG A 49 -4.30 -5.49 -4.35
CA ARG A 49 -4.64 -6.89 -4.57
C ARG A 49 -3.59 -7.73 -3.85
N PRO A 50 -3.90 -8.30 -2.67
CA PRO A 50 -2.96 -9.19 -2.01
C PRO A 50 -2.68 -10.35 -2.95
N LEU A 51 -1.41 -10.76 -3.02
CA LEU A 51 -1.05 -12.01 -3.67
C LEU A 51 -1.91 -13.11 -3.05
N SER A 52 -2.87 -13.63 -3.83
CA SER A 52 -3.73 -14.71 -3.38
C SER A 52 -2.81 -15.88 -3.09
N VAL A 53 -2.79 -16.36 -1.84
CA VAL A 53 -2.13 -17.61 -1.49
C VAL A 53 -2.86 -18.67 -2.30
N VAL A 54 -2.20 -19.19 -3.34
CA VAL A 54 -2.66 -20.37 -4.05
C VAL A 54 -2.62 -21.50 -3.02
N TYR A 55 -3.78 -22.00 -2.61
CA TYR A 55 -3.89 -23.29 -1.90
C TYR A 55 -3.63 -24.43 -2.87
#